data_AF-A0A2M4BU78-F1
#
_entry.id   AF-A0A2M4BU78-F1
#
_cell.length_a   1.000
_cell.length_b   1.000
_cell.length_c   1.000
_cell.angle_alpha   90.00
_cell.angle_beta   90.00
_cell.angle_gamma   90.00
#
_symmetry.space_group_name_H-M   'P 1'
#
loop_
_entity.id
_entity.type
_entity.pdbx_description
1 polymer ?
#
loop_
_entity_poly.entity_id
_entity_poly.type
_entity_poly.pdbx_seq_one_letter_code
_entity_poly.pdbx_strand_id
1 'polypeptide(L)'
;MDGKGSPPTHLITFPEQIITFELSPYEWSQNLVCIALLDKLVLGSARFAEENSAECFEWHQLKEIHHSSRSHCVAFAPETSLVVIPKVVVIASAGSDYKVRIFSSDLEQQDTVQLLEGHGSYVNHVSWDPDGEFLASCSDDNTCVLWKCKEGYAQGPSFFFGSSVLAAKWHPEEPGHLLIAEKSGVIHLYKVHLKTAMLSVESDTNPLSYVDWSLQNSAYITAMARGNMFVWDLKNSSWPVENKPLHDECGNVVKFAPHSENIVATIGRPKATLKVMHIKNKMPQIEAKLMLHGGLCWHYQLPYVVAASDRKLCFWKVTL
;
A
#
# COMPACT_ATOMS: atom_id res chain seq x y z
N MET A 1 -10.96 -7.90 -33.23
CA MET A 1 -9.69 -8.38 -32.64
C MET A 1 -9.89 -8.35 -31.15
N ASP A 2 -10.27 -9.49 -30.57
CA ASP A 2 -10.82 -9.54 -29.22
C ASP A 2 -9.75 -9.21 -28.18
N GLY A 3 -9.87 -8.02 -27.60
CA GLY A 3 -8.99 -7.44 -26.58
C GLY A 3 -9.05 -8.17 -25.25
N LYS A 4 -8.58 -9.43 -25.25
CA LYS A 4 -8.24 -10.19 -24.06
C LYS A 4 -6.94 -9.60 -23.51
N GLY A 5 -7.06 -8.85 -22.42
CA GLY A 5 -5.91 -8.40 -21.65
C GLY A 5 -5.09 -9.58 -21.11
N SER A 6 -3.91 -9.32 -20.57
CA SER A 6 -3.00 -10.33 -20.04
C SER A 6 -3.68 -11.13 -18.90
N PRO A 7 -3.85 -12.46 -19.05
CA PRO A 7 -4.49 -13.27 -18.02
C PRO A 7 -3.60 -13.37 -16.77
N PRO A 8 -4.18 -13.51 -15.57
CA PRO A 8 -3.41 -13.73 -14.35
C PRO A 8 -2.76 -15.11 -14.37
N THR A 9 -1.55 -15.20 -13.80
CA THR A 9 -0.79 -16.43 -13.60
C THR A 9 -1.41 -17.29 -12.49
N HIS A 10 -1.80 -16.68 -11.38
CA HIS A 10 -2.50 -17.34 -10.28
C HIS A 10 -3.72 -16.54 -9.85
N LEU A 11 -4.68 -17.23 -9.26
CA LEU A 11 -5.93 -16.61 -8.83
C LEU A 11 -6.48 -17.29 -7.58
N ILE A 12 -6.89 -16.47 -6.61
CA ILE A 12 -7.62 -16.91 -5.41
C ILE A 12 -9.01 -16.26 -5.45
N THR A 13 -10.06 -17.00 -5.12
CA THR A 13 -11.43 -16.49 -5.06
C THR A 13 -11.94 -16.49 -3.64
N PHE A 14 -12.58 -15.40 -3.24
CA PHE A 14 -13.17 -15.18 -1.92
C PHE A 14 -14.71 -15.13 -2.02
N PRO A 15 -15.42 -15.39 -0.92
CA PRO A 15 -16.89 -15.35 -0.93
C PRO A 15 -17.44 -13.94 -1.15
N GLU A 16 -16.74 -12.93 -0.63
CA GLU A 16 -17.15 -11.53 -0.60
C GLU A 16 -16.18 -10.63 -1.39
N GLN A 17 -16.60 -9.38 -1.62
CA GLN A 17 -15.80 -8.38 -2.30
C GLN A 17 -14.55 -8.02 -1.47
N ILE A 18 -13.40 -8.02 -2.13
CA ILE A 18 -12.15 -7.50 -1.55
C ILE A 18 -12.20 -5.97 -1.60
N ILE A 19 -12.14 -5.35 -0.42
CA ILE A 19 -12.14 -3.90 -0.28
C ILE A 19 -10.72 -3.34 -0.42
N THR A 20 -9.79 -3.93 0.32
CA THR A 20 -8.36 -3.60 0.29
C THR A 20 -7.57 -4.85 0.66
N PHE A 21 -6.31 -4.92 0.30
CA PHE A 21 -5.42 -5.98 0.75
C PHE A 21 -3.97 -5.49 0.76
N GLU A 22 -3.13 -6.20 1.47
CA GLU A 22 -1.69 -5.99 1.43
C GLU A 22 -0.96 -7.35 1.53
N LEU A 23 0.14 -7.48 0.79
CA LEU A 23 1.15 -8.52 1.02
C LEU A 23 2.16 -7.96 2.00
N SER A 24 2.70 -8.80 2.88
CA SER A 24 3.73 -8.33 3.81
C SER A 24 4.93 -7.76 3.06
N PRO A 25 5.34 -6.52 3.35
CA PRO A 25 6.50 -5.90 2.73
C PRO A 25 7.82 -6.30 3.43
N TYR A 26 7.83 -7.34 4.26
CA TYR A 26 8.97 -7.76 5.07
C TYR A 26 9.46 -9.15 4.71
N GLU A 27 10.77 -9.34 4.70
CA GLU A 27 11.45 -10.61 4.32
C GLU A 27 10.93 -11.81 5.11
N TRP A 28 10.85 -11.69 6.44
CA TRP A 28 10.50 -12.79 7.35
C TRP A 28 9.01 -13.14 7.38
N SER A 29 8.18 -12.39 6.66
CA SER A 29 6.74 -12.62 6.56
C SER A 29 6.20 -12.43 5.14
N GLN A 30 7.07 -12.44 4.11
CA GLN A 30 6.73 -12.10 2.71
C GLN A 30 5.55 -12.88 2.12
N ASN A 31 5.29 -14.09 2.64
CA ASN A 31 4.21 -14.95 2.21
C ASN A 31 2.86 -14.63 2.85
N LEU A 32 2.81 -13.72 3.83
CA LEU A 32 1.56 -13.30 4.45
C LEU A 32 0.81 -12.32 3.56
N VAL A 33 -0.50 -12.52 3.49
CA VAL A 33 -1.43 -11.64 2.82
C VAL A 33 -2.57 -11.33 3.78
N CYS A 34 -2.81 -10.04 4.00
CA CYS A 34 -3.97 -9.55 4.74
C CYS A 34 -4.98 -9.00 3.75
N ILE A 35 -6.21 -9.52 3.81
CA ILE A 35 -7.28 -9.17 2.88
C ILE A 35 -8.43 -8.61 3.69
N ALA A 36 -8.79 -7.35 3.48
CA ALA A 36 -9.96 -6.74 4.07
C ALA A 36 -11.18 -6.98 3.19
N LEU A 37 -12.16 -7.68 3.75
CA LEU A 37 -13.51 -7.80 3.22
C LEU A 37 -14.40 -6.72 3.87
N LEU A 38 -15.72 -6.86 3.79
CA LEU A 38 -16.63 -5.81 4.25
C LEU A 38 -16.63 -5.66 5.79
N ASP A 39 -16.61 -6.77 6.52
CA ASP A 39 -16.75 -6.85 7.99
C ASP A 39 -15.65 -7.68 8.67
N LYS A 40 -14.61 -8.08 7.93
CA LYS A 40 -13.55 -8.94 8.42
C LYS A 40 -12.25 -8.79 7.66
N LEU A 41 -11.16 -9.10 8.34
CA LEU A 41 -9.84 -9.33 7.75
C LEU A 41 -9.60 -10.84 7.65
N VAL A 42 -9.16 -11.29 6.48
CA VAL A 42 -8.70 -12.65 6.25
C VAL A 42 -7.19 -12.61 6.13
N LEU A 43 -6.52 -13.28 7.06
CA LEU A 43 -5.08 -13.49 7.01
C LEU A 43 -4.81 -14.86 6.39
N GLY A 44 -3.95 -14.90 5.38
CA GLY A 44 -3.50 -16.16 4.79
C GLY A 44 -2.06 -16.10 4.35
N SER A 45 -1.56 -17.27 3.93
CA SER A 45 -0.24 -17.44 3.35
C SER A 45 -0.37 -17.85 1.89
N ALA A 46 0.19 -17.03 0.99
CA ALA A 46 0.38 -17.37 -0.41
C ALA A 46 1.82 -17.88 -0.57
N ARG A 47 1.98 -19.12 -1.05
CA ARG A 47 3.28 -19.74 -1.31
C ARG A 47 3.43 -19.98 -2.79
N PHE A 48 4.58 -19.59 -3.33
CA PHE A 48 4.89 -19.72 -4.74
C PHE A 48 5.82 -20.92 -4.96
N ALA A 49 5.73 -21.54 -6.15
CA ALA A 49 6.54 -22.69 -6.50
C ALA A 49 8.05 -22.34 -6.54
N GLU A 50 8.40 -21.07 -6.75
CA GLU A 50 9.78 -20.61 -6.80
C GLU A 50 10.47 -20.55 -5.43
N GLU A 51 9.73 -20.58 -4.32
CA GLU A 51 10.28 -20.43 -2.97
C GLU A 51 10.49 -21.75 -2.24
N ASN A 52 9.75 -22.80 -2.62
CA ASN A 52 9.81 -24.11 -1.99
C ASN A 52 10.08 -25.19 -3.04
N SER A 53 10.45 -26.39 -2.61
CA SER A 53 10.41 -27.60 -3.44
C SER A 53 8.99 -28.02 -3.88
N ALA A 54 8.01 -27.12 -3.79
CA ALA A 54 6.63 -27.32 -4.19
C ALA A 54 6.49 -27.14 -5.71
N GLU A 55 5.68 -27.99 -6.34
CA GLU A 55 5.47 -27.95 -7.79
C GLU A 55 4.46 -26.87 -8.23
N CYS A 56 3.70 -26.26 -7.31
CA CYS A 56 2.63 -25.32 -7.65
C CYS A 56 2.39 -24.22 -6.59
N PHE A 57 1.58 -23.23 -6.99
CA PHE A 57 1.13 -22.14 -6.11
C PHE A 57 0.09 -22.65 -5.11
N GLU A 58 0.24 -22.28 -3.84
CA GLU A 58 -0.63 -22.71 -2.75
C GLU A 58 -1.14 -21.52 -1.93
N TRP A 59 -2.43 -21.55 -1.59
CA TRP A 59 -3.06 -20.59 -0.69
C TRP A 59 -3.56 -21.30 0.58
N HIS A 60 -3.17 -20.79 1.73
CA HIS A 60 -3.60 -21.29 3.03
C HIS A 60 -4.19 -20.15 3.86
N GLN A 61 -5.48 -20.21 4.16
CA GLN A 61 -6.10 -19.28 5.11
C GLN A 61 -5.63 -19.63 6.53
N LEU A 62 -5.04 -18.67 7.22
CA LEU A 62 -4.49 -18.84 8.57
C LEU A 62 -5.50 -18.42 9.64
N LYS A 63 -6.14 -17.26 9.44
CA LYS A 63 -7.03 -16.69 10.45
C LYS A 63 -8.07 -15.74 9.85
N GLU A 64 -9.20 -15.61 10.53
CA GLU A 64 -10.26 -14.65 10.21
C GLU A 64 -10.47 -13.75 11.43
N ILE A 65 -10.50 -12.43 11.22
CA ILE A 65 -10.59 -11.41 12.25
C ILE A 65 -11.80 -10.53 11.93
N HIS A 66 -12.87 -10.64 12.70
CA HIS A 66 -14.06 -9.82 12.51
C HIS A 66 -13.89 -8.41 13.10
N HIS A 67 -14.35 -7.39 12.39
CA HIS A 67 -14.39 -6.01 12.90
C HIS A 67 -15.58 -5.22 12.34
N SER A 68 -16.00 -4.22 13.10
CA SER A 68 -17.30 -3.54 12.91
C SER A 68 -17.33 -2.46 11.82
N SER A 69 -16.32 -2.35 10.96
CA SER A 69 -16.11 -1.18 10.10
C SER A 69 -15.33 -1.53 8.84
N ARG A 70 -15.73 -1.01 7.69
CA ARG A 70 -14.99 -1.20 6.44
C ARG A 70 -13.58 -0.62 6.55
N SER A 71 -12.56 -1.35 6.10
CA SER A 71 -11.18 -0.87 6.09
C SER A 71 -10.79 -0.28 4.73
N HIS A 72 -10.22 0.92 4.71
CA HIS A 72 -9.69 1.57 3.50
C HIS A 72 -8.26 1.11 3.17
N CYS A 73 -7.46 0.88 4.22
CA CYS A 73 -6.08 0.45 4.12
C CYS A 73 -5.80 -0.58 5.21
N VAL A 74 -5.00 -1.58 4.88
CA VAL A 74 -4.38 -2.47 5.84
C VAL A 74 -2.87 -2.37 5.66
N ALA A 75 -2.14 -2.48 6.75
CA ALA A 75 -0.69 -2.52 6.73
C ALA A 75 -0.18 -3.70 7.61
N PHE A 76 1.00 -4.24 7.33
CA PHE A 76 1.76 -5.08 8.28
C PHE A 76 2.75 -4.27 9.11
N ALA A 77 2.95 -4.66 10.36
CA ALA A 77 4.00 -4.11 11.21
C ALA A 77 5.35 -4.80 10.95
N PRO A 78 6.48 -4.10 11.13
CA PRO A 78 7.83 -4.66 10.89
C PRO A 78 8.21 -5.81 11.83
N GLU A 79 7.59 -5.90 13.00
CA GLU A 79 7.79 -7.00 13.95
C GLU A 79 7.06 -8.30 13.56
N THR A 80 6.24 -8.27 12.50
CA THR A 80 5.51 -9.44 12.01
C THR A 80 6.46 -10.50 11.48
N SER A 81 6.51 -11.65 12.13
CA SER A 81 7.36 -12.78 11.77
C SER A 81 6.69 -14.12 12.09
N LEU A 82 6.78 -15.05 11.13
CA LEU A 82 6.30 -16.43 11.28
C LEU A 82 7.39 -17.39 11.78
N VAL A 83 8.63 -16.93 11.87
CA VAL A 83 9.79 -17.75 12.22
C VAL A 83 10.01 -17.83 13.74
N VAL A 84 9.59 -16.79 14.46
CA VAL A 84 9.67 -16.72 15.92
C VAL A 84 8.61 -17.60 16.60
N ILE A 85 8.91 -18.07 17.82
CA ILE A 85 7.99 -18.85 18.65
C ILE A 85 7.85 -18.14 20.02
N PRO A 86 6.64 -17.70 20.40
CA PRO A 86 5.40 -17.76 19.62
C PRO A 86 5.49 -16.88 18.36
N LYS A 87 4.68 -17.20 17.35
CA LYS A 87 4.60 -16.38 16.12
C LYS A 87 4.07 -15.01 16.49
N VAL A 88 4.43 -13.99 15.70
CA VAL A 88 3.97 -12.62 15.94
C VAL A 88 3.43 -12.09 14.63
N VAL A 89 2.14 -11.80 14.59
CA VAL A 89 1.50 -11.12 13.46
C VAL A 89 0.83 -9.86 13.97
N VAL A 90 1.28 -8.71 13.47
CA VAL A 90 0.71 -7.41 13.85
C VAL A 90 0.29 -6.64 12.59
N ILE A 91 -0.97 -6.24 12.54
CA ILE A 91 -1.63 -5.64 11.38
C ILE A 91 -2.42 -4.41 11.82
N ALA A 92 -2.41 -3.36 11.02
CA ALA A 92 -3.15 -2.14 11.27
C ALA A 92 -4.20 -2.03 10.19
N SER A 93 -5.36 -1.55 10.57
CA SER A 93 -6.42 -1.22 9.62
C SER A 93 -6.89 0.22 9.83
N ALA A 94 -7.10 0.92 8.72
CA ALA A 94 -7.69 2.25 8.67
C ALA A 94 -9.20 2.09 8.44
N GLY A 95 -10.03 2.38 9.44
CA GLY A 95 -11.48 2.17 9.40
C GLY A 95 -12.28 3.36 8.88
N SER A 96 -13.43 3.08 8.26
CA SER A 96 -14.42 4.11 7.87
C SER A 96 -15.11 4.77 9.08
N ASP A 97 -14.92 4.24 10.29
CA ASP A 97 -15.45 4.77 11.55
C ASP A 97 -14.46 5.71 12.26
N TYR A 98 -13.46 6.21 11.52
CA TYR A 98 -12.46 7.20 11.95
C TYR A 98 -11.42 6.66 12.92
N LYS A 99 -11.37 5.33 13.08
CA LYS A 99 -10.48 4.66 14.02
C LYS A 99 -9.43 3.85 13.29
N VAL A 100 -8.24 3.82 13.88
CA VAL A 100 -7.21 2.84 13.49
C VAL A 100 -7.30 1.67 14.46
N ARG A 101 -7.24 0.44 13.94
CA ARG A 101 -7.22 -0.77 14.77
C ARG A 101 -5.91 -1.48 14.57
N ILE A 102 -5.24 -1.81 15.67
CA ILE A 102 -4.07 -2.68 15.70
C ILE A 102 -4.52 -4.06 16.14
N PHE A 103 -4.30 -5.04 15.29
CA PHE A 103 -4.54 -6.44 15.55
C PHE A 103 -3.21 -7.11 15.82
N SER A 104 -3.07 -7.78 16.96
CA SER A 104 -1.92 -8.62 17.27
C SER A 104 -2.38 -10.06 17.49
N SER A 105 -1.69 -11.01 16.88
CA SER A 105 -2.03 -12.43 16.95
C SER A 105 -0.79 -13.30 16.99
N ASP A 106 -0.86 -14.39 17.77
CA ASP A 106 0.10 -15.50 17.72
C ASP A 106 -0.28 -16.59 16.71
N LEU A 107 -1.37 -16.39 15.96
CA LEU A 107 -2.03 -17.38 15.10
C LEU A 107 -2.59 -18.61 15.83
N GLU A 108 -2.57 -18.60 17.15
CA GLU A 108 -3.11 -19.65 18.00
C GLU A 108 -4.27 -19.06 18.82
N GLN A 109 -4.06 -18.78 20.11
CA GLN A 109 -5.11 -18.37 21.04
C GLN A 109 -5.03 -16.90 21.45
N GLN A 110 -3.87 -16.26 21.31
CA GLN A 110 -3.69 -14.90 21.78
C GLN A 110 -3.98 -13.92 20.66
N ASP A 111 -5.20 -13.38 20.67
CA ASP A 111 -5.63 -12.30 19.79
C ASP A 111 -5.96 -11.05 20.61
N THR A 112 -5.41 -9.92 20.21
CA THR A 112 -5.73 -8.63 20.81
C THR A 112 -6.08 -7.62 19.73
N VAL A 113 -6.97 -6.70 20.08
CA VAL A 113 -7.32 -5.54 19.26
C VAL A 113 -7.16 -4.30 20.10
N GLN A 114 -6.28 -3.41 19.66
CA GLN A 114 -6.16 -2.08 20.23
C GLN A 114 -6.80 -1.06 19.29
N LEU A 115 -7.59 -0.16 19.87
CA LEU A 115 -8.29 0.89 19.16
C LEU A 115 -7.58 2.21 19.37
N LEU A 116 -7.22 2.88 18.28
CA LEU A 116 -6.60 4.20 18.29
C LEU A 116 -7.64 5.22 17.83
N GLU A 117 -7.98 6.13 18.74
CA GLU A 117 -8.94 7.21 18.53
C GLU A 117 -8.19 8.54 18.52
N GLY A 118 -8.43 9.36 17.50
CA GLY A 118 -7.73 10.64 17.34
C GLY A 118 -8.10 11.37 16.06
N HIS A 119 -8.57 10.65 15.05
CA HIS A 119 -9.09 11.24 13.81
C HIS A 119 -10.57 11.65 13.95
N GLY A 120 -10.90 12.77 13.32
CA GLY A 120 -12.27 13.31 13.26
C GLY A 120 -13.03 12.95 11.98
N SER A 121 -12.38 12.25 11.04
CA SER A 121 -12.96 11.84 9.76
C SER A 121 -12.33 10.52 9.26
N TYR A 122 -12.67 10.11 8.03
CA TYR A 122 -12.23 8.85 7.44
C TYR A 122 -10.70 8.71 7.47
N VAL A 123 -10.21 7.59 7.98
CA VAL A 123 -8.78 7.27 7.92
C VAL A 123 -8.49 6.66 6.55
N ASN A 124 -7.73 7.37 5.74
CA ASN A 124 -7.45 7.04 4.36
C ASN A 124 -6.32 6.01 4.21
N HIS A 125 -5.28 6.12 5.04
CA HIS A 125 -4.08 5.31 4.92
C HIS A 125 -3.37 5.14 6.25
N VAL A 126 -2.69 4.01 6.44
CA VAL A 126 -1.81 3.72 7.57
C VAL A 126 -0.49 3.14 7.05
N SER A 127 0.62 3.47 7.71
CA SER A 127 1.94 2.92 7.35
C SER A 127 2.85 2.89 8.56
N TRP A 128 3.55 1.80 8.77
CA TRP A 128 4.60 1.72 9.79
C TRP A 128 5.91 2.29 9.30
N ASP A 129 6.61 2.91 10.23
CA ASP A 129 8.03 3.20 10.14
C ASP A 129 8.80 1.87 10.08
N PRO A 130 9.80 1.71 9.18
CA PRO A 130 10.60 0.49 9.09
C PRO A 130 11.24 0.07 10.42
N ASP A 131 11.61 1.03 11.27
CA ASP A 131 12.19 0.78 12.61
C ASP A 131 11.15 0.41 13.67
N GLY A 132 9.86 0.49 13.33
CA GLY A 132 8.76 0.22 14.24
C GLY A 132 8.65 1.20 15.40
N GLU A 133 9.20 2.41 15.28
CA GLU A 133 9.05 3.47 16.30
C GLU A 133 7.65 4.09 16.23
N PHE A 134 7.20 4.38 15.01
CA PHE A 134 5.93 5.04 14.75
C PHE A 134 5.04 4.29 13.76
N LEU A 135 3.73 4.44 13.96
CA LEU A 135 2.71 4.21 12.95
C LEU A 135 2.18 5.57 12.50
N ALA A 136 2.16 5.85 11.20
CA ALA A 136 1.52 7.04 10.65
C ALA A 136 0.08 6.69 10.20
N SER A 137 -0.87 7.56 10.49
CA SER A 137 -2.24 7.49 9.97
C SER A 137 -2.66 8.82 9.34
N CYS A 138 -3.30 8.74 8.17
CA CYS A 138 -3.73 9.89 7.38
C CYS A 138 -5.25 9.92 7.28
N SER A 139 -5.84 11.12 7.29
CA SER A 139 -7.29 11.28 7.34
C SER A 139 -7.84 12.43 6.51
N ASP A 140 -9.13 12.32 6.19
CA ASP A 140 -9.96 13.36 5.58
C ASP A 140 -10.20 14.56 6.52
N ASP A 141 -9.81 14.47 7.80
CA ASP A 141 -9.81 15.60 8.74
C ASP A 141 -8.62 16.57 8.53
N ASN A 142 -7.88 16.39 7.44
CA ASN A 142 -6.68 17.14 7.07
C ASN A 142 -5.51 16.95 8.05
N THR A 143 -5.47 15.82 8.76
CA THR A 143 -4.36 15.50 9.68
C THR A 143 -3.62 14.24 9.29
N CYS A 144 -2.32 14.24 9.62
CA CYS A 144 -1.52 13.02 9.76
C CYS A 144 -1.12 12.87 11.22
N VAL A 145 -1.51 11.78 11.86
CA VAL A 145 -1.20 11.48 13.26
C VAL A 145 -0.14 10.39 13.31
N LEU A 146 0.86 10.56 14.18
CA LEU A 146 1.83 9.53 14.48
C LEU A 146 1.52 8.87 15.81
N TRP A 147 1.58 7.55 15.87
CA TRP A 147 1.34 6.74 17.06
C TRP A 147 2.63 6.06 17.46
N LYS A 148 3.00 6.14 18.74
CA LYS A 148 4.24 5.57 19.26
C LYS A 148 4.08 4.07 19.54
N CYS A 149 4.55 3.21 18.65
CA CYS A 149 4.33 1.76 18.75
C CYS A 149 4.84 1.16 20.07
N LYS A 150 6.05 1.54 20.48
CA LYS A 150 6.71 1.02 21.70
C LYS A 150 6.14 1.58 23.02
N GLU A 151 5.35 2.63 22.96
CA GLU A 151 4.63 3.22 24.11
C GLU A 151 3.14 2.82 24.09
N GLY A 152 2.84 1.61 23.57
CA GLY A 152 1.46 1.12 23.49
C GLY A 152 0.60 1.94 22.54
N TYR A 153 1.16 2.37 21.41
CA TYR A 153 0.49 3.20 20.40
C TYR A 153 -0.09 4.52 20.95
N ALA A 154 0.53 5.10 21.98
CA ALA A 154 0.15 6.43 22.47
C ALA A 154 0.25 7.47 21.34
N GLN A 155 -0.67 8.44 21.32
CA GLN A 155 -0.67 9.51 20.33
C GLN A 155 0.60 10.36 20.46
N GLY A 156 1.36 10.44 19.36
CA GLY A 156 2.56 11.24 19.20
C GLY A 156 2.28 12.56 18.48
N PRO A 157 3.26 13.08 17.70
CA PRO A 157 3.09 14.29 16.90
C PRO A 157 1.91 14.18 15.92
N SER A 158 1.21 15.30 15.72
CA SER A 158 0.15 15.43 14.70
C SER A 158 0.48 16.60 13.80
N PHE A 159 0.30 16.42 12.50
CA PHE A 159 0.53 17.41 11.46
C PHE A 159 -0.80 17.84 10.85
N PHE A 160 -0.94 19.13 10.55
CA PHE A 160 -2.17 19.73 10.04
C PHE A 160 -1.93 20.31 8.66
N PHE A 161 -2.88 20.09 7.77
CA PHE A 161 -2.78 20.42 6.35
C PHE A 161 -3.98 21.22 5.87
N GLY A 162 -3.85 21.82 4.68
CA GLY A 162 -4.92 22.61 4.06
C GLY A 162 -5.97 21.74 3.36
N SER A 163 -5.62 20.50 3.04
CA SER A 163 -6.45 19.53 2.35
C SER A 163 -6.38 18.15 3.02
N SER A 164 -7.32 17.27 2.66
CA SER A 164 -7.35 15.88 3.10
C SER A 164 -6.02 15.19 2.81
N VAL A 165 -5.54 14.41 3.77
CA VAL A 165 -4.29 13.65 3.66
C VAL A 165 -4.63 12.25 3.15
N LEU A 166 -4.11 11.91 1.98
CA LEU A 166 -4.47 10.69 1.28
C LEU A 166 -3.59 9.50 1.68
N ALA A 167 -2.29 9.75 1.79
CA ALA A 167 -1.31 8.70 2.00
C ALA A 167 -0.07 9.23 2.73
N ALA A 168 0.48 8.40 3.59
CA ALA A 168 1.80 8.56 4.16
C ALA A 168 2.65 7.34 3.87
N LYS A 169 3.90 7.56 3.46
CA LYS A 169 4.88 6.53 3.15
C LYS A 169 6.19 6.86 3.82
N TRP A 170 6.65 5.97 4.68
CA TRP A 170 7.96 6.11 5.31
C TRP A 170 9.06 5.90 4.28
N HIS A 171 10.15 6.63 4.46
CA HIS A 171 11.34 6.45 3.65
C HIS A 171 11.89 5.03 3.89
N PRO A 172 12.26 4.28 2.83
CA PRO A 172 12.62 2.87 2.96
C PRO A 172 13.94 2.63 3.70
N GLU A 173 14.90 3.56 3.57
CA GLU A 173 16.26 3.40 4.13
C GLU A 173 16.57 4.32 5.33
N GLU A 174 16.20 5.60 5.26
CA GLU A 174 16.45 6.58 6.31
C GLU A 174 15.30 6.67 7.33
N PRO A 175 15.51 6.27 8.60
CA PRO A 175 14.47 6.33 9.62
C PRO A 175 13.98 7.76 9.90
N GLY A 176 12.72 7.87 10.31
CA GLY A 176 12.14 9.16 10.71
C GLY A 176 11.82 10.11 9.55
N HIS A 177 12.07 9.71 8.30
CA HIS A 177 11.63 10.46 7.13
C HIS A 177 10.29 9.93 6.64
N LEU A 178 9.34 10.85 6.48
CA LEU A 178 7.95 10.52 6.16
C LEU A 178 7.47 11.39 5.01
N LEU A 179 7.05 10.73 3.93
CA LEU A 179 6.30 11.36 2.87
C LEU A 179 4.84 11.47 3.27
N ILE A 180 4.24 12.64 3.06
CA ILE A 180 2.82 12.89 3.28
C ILE A 180 2.24 13.55 2.03
N ALA A 181 1.23 12.93 1.42
CA ALA A 181 0.58 13.44 0.21
C ALA A 181 -0.82 13.99 0.51
N GLU A 182 -1.03 15.25 0.17
CA GLU A 182 -2.33 15.92 0.24
C GLU A 182 -3.13 15.74 -1.06
N LYS A 183 -4.46 15.69 -0.93
CA LYS A 183 -5.37 15.64 -2.09
C LYS A 183 -5.27 16.87 -3.01
N SER A 184 -4.75 17.99 -2.52
CA SER A 184 -4.55 19.23 -3.25
C SER A 184 -3.56 19.12 -4.41
N GLY A 185 -2.63 18.15 -4.37
CA GLY A 185 -1.51 18.05 -5.32
C GLY A 185 -0.13 18.16 -4.67
N VAL A 186 -0.07 18.55 -3.40
CA VAL A 186 1.20 18.77 -2.69
C VAL A 186 1.64 17.51 -1.96
N ILE A 187 2.92 17.20 -2.09
CA ILE A 187 3.59 16.09 -1.42
C ILE A 187 4.72 16.67 -0.59
N HIS A 188 4.66 16.44 0.72
CA HIS A 188 5.64 16.92 1.68
C HIS A 188 6.55 15.79 2.14
N LEU A 189 7.83 16.08 2.30
CA LEU A 189 8.77 15.22 3.01
C LEU A 189 9.08 15.84 4.37
N TYR A 190 8.78 15.10 5.43
CA TYR A 190 8.99 15.49 6.82
C TYR A 190 10.11 14.68 7.45
N LYS A 191 10.83 15.33 8.37
CA LYS A 191 11.65 14.65 9.36
C LYS A 191 10.93 14.66 10.69
N VAL A 192 10.39 13.51 11.07
CA VAL A 192 9.47 13.33 12.19
C VAL A 192 10.08 13.73 13.52
N HIS A 193 11.31 13.30 13.79
CA HIS A 193 11.99 13.60 15.06
C HIS A 193 12.27 15.09 15.25
N LEU A 194 12.51 15.83 14.15
CA LEU A 194 12.74 17.27 14.18
C LEU A 194 11.44 18.08 14.05
N LYS A 195 10.33 17.44 13.67
CA LYS A 195 9.04 18.08 13.36
C LYS A 195 9.17 19.18 12.30
N THR A 196 10.08 19.00 11.34
CA THR A 196 10.34 19.96 10.26
C THR A 196 9.98 19.37 8.91
N ALA A 197 9.38 20.21 8.05
CA ALA A 197 9.27 19.91 6.62
C ALA A 197 10.63 20.15 5.96
N MET A 198 11.14 19.17 5.22
CA MET A 198 12.41 19.27 4.50
C MET A 198 12.22 19.84 3.11
N LEU A 199 11.28 19.27 2.35
CA LEU A 199 10.95 19.69 1.00
C LEU A 199 9.47 19.46 0.72
N SER A 200 8.98 20.11 -0.32
CA SER A 200 7.63 19.92 -0.85
C SER A 200 7.69 19.93 -2.37
N VAL A 201 7.00 18.99 -3.00
CA VAL A 201 6.83 18.93 -4.45
C VAL A 201 5.34 18.97 -4.77
N GLU A 202 4.99 19.41 -5.96
CA GLU A 202 3.60 19.61 -6.37
C GLU A 202 3.35 18.98 -7.74
N SER A 203 2.19 18.35 -7.89
CA SER A 203 1.68 17.94 -9.20
C SER A 203 0.93 19.09 -9.87
N ASP A 204 1.14 19.24 -11.18
CA ASP A 204 0.44 20.25 -12.01
C ASP A 204 -1.07 19.96 -12.16
N THR A 205 -1.50 18.77 -11.78
CA THR A 205 -2.87 18.28 -11.87
C THR A 205 -3.30 17.69 -10.54
N ASN A 206 -4.58 17.88 -10.21
CA ASN A 206 -5.19 17.41 -8.96
C ASN A 206 -6.62 16.91 -9.21
N PRO A 207 -7.19 16.04 -8.36
CA PRO A 207 -6.63 15.56 -7.10
C PRO A 207 -5.54 14.49 -7.27
N LEU A 208 -4.63 14.42 -6.30
CA LEU A 208 -3.80 13.23 -6.10
C LEU A 208 -4.69 12.05 -5.65
N SER A 209 -4.27 10.84 -5.99
CA SER A 209 -4.96 9.60 -5.61
C SER A 209 -4.06 8.65 -4.83
N TYR A 210 -2.75 8.64 -5.12
CA TYR A 210 -1.79 7.77 -4.46
C TYR A 210 -0.37 8.30 -4.60
N VAL A 211 0.51 7.84 -3.72
CA VAL A 211 1.95 8.10 -3.76
C VAL A 211 2.71 6.86 -3.29
N ASP A 212 3.88 6.63 -3.87
CA ASP A 212 4.75 5.51 -3.52
C ASP A 212 6.23 5.89 -3.64
N TRP A 213 7.05 5.22 -2.84
CA TRP A 213 8.50 5.44 -2.80
C TRP A 213 9.20 4.33 -3.59
N SER A 214 10.23 4.66 -4.36
CA SER A 214 11.05 3.64 -5.01
C SER A 214 11.93 2.93 -3.98
N LEU A 215 11.74 1.63 -3.79
CA LEU A 215 12.53 0.83 -2.84
C LEU A 215 13.97 0.61 -3.30
N GLN A 216 14.21 0.62 -4.62
CA GLN A 216 15.54 0.44 -5.20
C GLN A 216 16.38 1.71 -5.15
N ASN A 217 15.74 2.88 -5.25
CA ASN A 217 16.41 4.16 -5.26
C ASN A 217 15.55 5.20 -4.54
N SER A 218 15.92 5.46 -3.29
CA SER A 218 15.19 6.31 -2.38
C SER A 218 15.13 7.80 -2.79
N ALA A 219 15.85 8.22 -3.84
CA ALA A 219 15.66 9.57 -4.37
C ALA A 219 14.35 9.74 -5.14
N TYR A 220 13.78 8.64 -5.67
CA TYR A 220 12.62 8.69 -6.54
C TYR A 220 11.31 8.41 -5.81
N ILE A 221 10.32 9.26 -6.09
CA ILE A 221 8.94 9.04 -5.70
C ILE A 221 8.05 9.08 -6.94
N THR A 222 6.92 8.39 -6.87
CA THR A 222 5.90 8.44 -7.90
C THR A 222 4.56 8.75 -7.27
N ALA A 223 3.75 9.52 -7.98
CA ALA A 223 2.39 9.79 -7.57
C ALA A 223 1.44 9.73 -8.76
N MET A 224 0.18 9.50 -8.43
CA MET A 224 -0.89 9.44 -9.39
C MET A 224 -1.84 10.60 -9.14
N ALA A 225 -2.05 11.44 -10.15
CA ALA A 225 -2.97 12.56 -10.08
C ALA A 225 -3.88 12.53 -11.30
N ARG A 226 -5.20 12.48 -11.07
CA ARG A 226 -6.17 12.11 -12.12
C ARG A 226 -5.64 10.89 -12.88
N GLY A 227 -5.54 10.93 -14.20
CA GLY A 227 -5.04 9.85 -15.06
C GLY A 227 -3.53 9.81 -15.29
N ASN A 228 -2.79 10.76 -14.73
CA ASN A 228 -1.36 10.95 -14.99
C ASN A 228 -0.52 10.33 -13.87
N MET A 229 0.59 9.75 -14.27
CA MET A 229 1.67 9.36 -13.37
C MET A 229 2.77 10.41 -13.42
N PHE A 230 3.20 10.81 -12.24
CA PHE A 230 4.34 11.69 -12.03
C PHE A 230 5.48 10.91 -11.38
N VAL A 231 6.71 11.25 -11.74
CA VAL A 231 7.91 10.78 -11.05
C VAL A 231 8.75 12.01 -10.73
N TRP A 232 9.22 12.10 -9.49
CA TRP A 232 10.14 13.14 -9.04
C TRP A 232 11.45 12.52 -8.61
N ASP A 233 12.54 13.26 -8.87
CA ASP A 233 13.83 13.06 -8.24
C ASP A 233 14.00 14.10 -7.14
N LEU A 234 13.83 13.68 -5.88
CA LEU A 234 13.84 14.56 -4.73
C LEU A 234 15.20 15.22 -4.46
N LYS A 235 16.30 14.71 -5.06
CA LYS A 235 17.63 15.30 -4.89
C LYS A 235 17.87 16.47 -5.84
N ASN A 236 17.26 16.42 -7.02
CA ASN A 236 17.67 17.27 -8.13
C ASN A 236 16.62 18.33 -8.52
N SER A 237 15.33 18.11 -8.25
CA SER A 237 14.28 18.98 -8.78
C SER A 237 12.99 18.96 -7.95
N SER A 238 12.36 20.13 -7.82
CA SER A 238 10.97 20.25 -7.36
C SER A 238 9.95 19.95 -8.45
N TRP A 239 10.37 19.96 -9.71
CA TRP A 239 9.57 19.59 -10.88
C TRP A 239 9.66 18.10 -11.18
N PRO A 240 8.56 17.47 -11.64
CA PRO A 240 8.57 16.06 -12.01
C PRO A 240 9.53 15.82 -13.18
N VAL A 241 10.35 14.78 -13.07
CA VAL A 241 11.25 14.32 -14.16
C VAL A 241 10.47 13.59 -15.25
N GLU A 242 9.34 12.98 -14.90
CA GLU A 242 8.41 12.34 -15.83
C GLU A 242 6.97 12.72 -15.48
N ASN A 243 6.20 13.10 -16.49
CA ASN A 243 4.74 13.28 -16.42
C ASN A 243 4.13 12.50 -17.58
N LYS A 244 3.35 11.47 -17.27
CA LYS A 244 2.86 10.52 -18.26
C LYS A 244 1.37 10.23 -18.10
N PRO A 245 0.54 10.49 -19.13
CA PRO A 245 -0.86 10.07 -19.12
C PRO A 245 -0.94 8.56 -19.29
N LEU A 246 -1.55 7.87 -18.32
CA LEU A 246 -1.68 6.41 -18.30
C LEU A 246 -3.12 5.93 -18.36
N HIS A 247 -4.05 6.68 -17.77
CA HIS A 247 -5.48 6.34 -17.72
C HIS A 247 -6.30 7.53 -18.21
N ASP A 248 -7.32 7.28 -19.03
CA ASP A 248 -8.04 8.36 -19.72
C ASP A 248 -8.91 9.20 -18.78
N GLU A 249 -9.45 8.59 -17.71
CA GLU A 249 -10.29 9.29 -16.74
C GLU A 249 -9.54 9.62 -15.45
N CYS A 250 -9.14 8.57 -14.73
CA CYS A 250 -8.57 8.70 -13.40
C CYS A 250 -7.79 7.43 -13.06
N GLY A 251 -6.53 7.58 -12.71
CA GLY A 251 -5.76 6.62 -11.97
C GLY A 251 -6.15 6.64 -10.50
N ASN A 252 -6.07 5.47 -9.88
CA ASN A 252 -6.42 5.24 -8.49
C ASN A 252 -5.16 4.94 -7.67
N VAL A 253 -4.29 4.05 -8.16
CA VAL A 253 -3.09 3.60 -7.44
C VAL A 253 -1.90 3.52 -8.40
N VAL A 254 -0.73 3.94 -7.93
CA VAL A 254 0.58 3.73 -8.57
C VAL A 254 1.52 3.10 -7.55
N LYS A 255 2.33 2.12 -7.97
CA LYS A 255 3.41 1.56 -7.15
C LYS A 255 4.64 1.23 -7.98
N PHE A 256 5.81 1.50 -7.42
CA PHE A 256 7.07 1.03 -8.00
C PHE A 256 7.22 -0.48 -7.83
N ALA A 257 7.91 -1.13 -8.76
CA ALA A 257 8.37 -2.49 -8.55
C ALA A 257 9.52 -2.49 -7.50
N PRO A 258 9.54 -3.45 -6.55
CA PRO A 258 10.49 -3.44 -5.43
C PRO A 258 11.96 -3.52 -5.86
N HIS A 259 12.26 -4.19 -6.97
CA HIS A 259 13.63 -4.38 -7.48
C HIS A 259 13.91 -3.63 -8.80
N SER A 260 13.08 -2.64 -9.14
CA SER A 260 13.28 -1.84 -10.35
C SER A 260 12.71 -0.44 -10.18
N GLU A 261 13.58 0.57 -10.31
CA GLU A 261 13.15 1.98 -10.33
C GLU A 261 12.45 2.37 -11.65
N ASN A 262 12.52 1.51 -12.67
CA ASN A 262 12.01 1.80 -13.99
C ASN A 262 10.66 1.16 -14.29
N ILE A 263 10.18 0.25 -13.44
CA ILE A 263 8.93 -0.46 -13.65
C ILE A 263 7.91 0.00 -12.62
N VAL A 264 6.72 0.31 -13.11
CA VAL A 264 5.58 0.79 -12.32
C VAL A 264 4.34 -0.02 -12.65
N ALA A 265 3.54 -0.29 -11.63
CA ALA A 265 2.20 -0.83 -11.78
C ALA A 265 1.18 0.25 -11.43
N THR A 266 0.11 0.33 -12.21
CA THR A 266 -0.94 1.33 -12.03
C THR A 266 -2.32 0.71 -12.23
N ILE A 267 -3.32 1.25 -11.53
CA ILE A 267 -4.73 0.93 -11.75
C ILE A 267 -5.50 2.22 -11.96
N GLY A 268 -6.39 2.26 -12.96
CA GLY A 268 -7.25 3.42 -13.24
C GLY A 268 -8.53 3.10 -14.02
N ARG A 269 -9.32 4.12 -14.33
CA ARG A 269 -10.64 4.14 -15.02
C ARG A 269 -10.51 4.62 -16.47
N PRO A 270 -11.43 4.28 -17.42
CA PRO A 270 -12.88 4.00 -17.24
C PRO A 270 -13.27 2.58 -16.82
N LYS A 271 -12.44 1.59 -17.13
CA LYS A 271 -12.59 0.20 -16.68
C LYS A 271 -11.39 -0.03 -15.79
N ALA A 272 -11.56 -0.48 -14.54
CA ALA A 272 -10.44 -0.68 -13.60
C ALA A 272 -9.31 -1.47 -14.29
N THR A 273 -8.32 -0.81 -14.87
CA THR A 273 -7.33 -1.44 -15.75
C THR A 273 -6.00 -1.42 -15.05
N LEU A 274 -5.48 -2.62 -14.77
CA LEU A 274 -4.10 -2.81 -14.34
C LEU A 274 -3.19 -2.60 -15.54
N LYS A 275 -2.22 -1.70 -15.43
CA LYS A 275 -1.13 -1.53 -16.38
C LYS A 275 0.20 -1.67 -15.65
N VAL A 276 1.03 -2.60 -16.09
CA VAL A 276 2.43 -2.72 -15.66
C VAL A 276 3.31 -2.32 -16.82
N MET A 277 4.24 -1.41 -16.57
CA MET A 277 5.06 -0.85 -17.65
C MET A 277 6.39 -0.31 -17.16
N HIS A 278 7.34 -0.29 -18.09
CA HIS A 278 8.53 0.51 -17.95
C HIS A 278 8.19 2.00 -18.17
N ILE A 279 8.66 2.88 -17.29
CA ILE A 279 8.31 4.32 -17.27
C ILE A 279 8.54 4.97 -18.64
N LYS A 280 9.67 4.67 -19.29
CA LYS A 280 10.02 5.22 -20.61
C LYS A 280 9.26 4.59 -21.79
N ASN A 281 8.68 3.40 -21.63
CA ASN A 281 8.04 2.67 -22.74
C ASN A 281 6.63 3.18 -23.00
N LYS A 282 6.20 3.31 -24.26
CA LYS A 282 4.84 3.79 -24.58
C LYS A 282 3.74 2.78 -24.26
N MET A 283 4.03 1.48 -24.45
CA MET A 283 3.07 0.40 -24.28
C MET A 283 3.32 -0.34 -22.96
N PRO A 284 2.26 -0.76 -22.25
CA PRO A 284 2.40 -1.60 -21.08
C PRO A 284 2.82 -3.02 -21.46
N GLN A 285 3.57 -3.66 -20.56
CA GLN A 285 3.92 -5.07 -20.64
C GLN A 285 2.74 -5.96 -20.22
N ILE A 286 1.98 -5.52 -19.22
CA ILE A 286 0.77 -6.19 -18.75
C ILE A 286 -0.36 -5.18 -18.80
N GLU A 287 -1.46 -5.55 -19.45
CA GLU A 287 -2.70 -4.79 -19.42
C GLU A 287 -3.85 -5.74 -19.12
N ALA A 288 -4.48 -5.59 -17.95
CA ALA A 288 -5.56 -6.47 -17.52
C ALA A 288 -6.78 -5.65 -17.05
N LYS A 289 -7.97 -6.07 -17.48
CA LYS A 289 -9.24 -5.45 -17.05
C LYS A 289 -9.70 -6.12 -15.76
N LEU A 290 -9.94 -5.31 -14.74
CA LEU A 290 -10.50 -5.69 -13.45
C LEU A 290 -11.98 -5.27 -13.43
N MET A 291 -12.80 -6.03 -12.69
CA MET A 291 -14.22 -5.71 -12.50
C MET A 291 -14.39 -4.54 -11.53
N LEU A 292 -13.89 -4.71 -10.30
CA LEU A 292 -13.80 -3.68 -9.26
C LEU A 292 -12.41 -3.71 -8.66
N HIS A 293 -11.74 -2.57 -8.56
CA HIS A 293 -10.44 -2.50 -7.91
C HIS A 293 -10.58 -2.57 -6.38
N GLY A 294 -9.73 -3.37 -5.75
CA GLY A 294 -9.63 -3.49 -4.30
C GLY A 294 -8.19 -3.40 -3.80
N GLY A 295 -7.31 -2.72 -4.53
CA GLY A 295 -5.89 -2.55 -4.18
C GLY A 295 -4.91 -3.06 -5.24
N LEU A 296 -3.65 -2.69 -5.06
CA LEU A 296 -2.50 -3.07 -5.87
C LEU A 296 -1.31 -3.27 -4.93
N CYS A 297 -0.59 -4.37 -5.07
CA CYS A 297 0.61 -4.62 -4.29
C CYS A 297 1.62 -5.45 -5.11
N TRP A 298 2.90 -5.31 -4.80
CA TRP A 298 3.95 -6.17 -5.34
C TRP A 298 4.32 -7.19 -4.28
N HIS A 299 4.67 -8.39 -4.71
CA HIS A 299 5.34 -9.34 -3.83
C HIS A 299 6.71 -8.79 -3.42
N TYR A 300 7.13 -9.03 -2.18
CA TYR A 300 8.35 -8.45 -1.61
C TYR A 300 9.62 -8.80 -2.43
N GLN A 301 9.85 -10.09 -2.73
CA GLN A 301 11.01 -10.55 -3.49
C GLN A 301 10.70 -10.98 -4.94
N LEU A 302 9.68 -11.83 -5.10
CA LEU A 302 9.33 -12.38 -6.41
C LEU A 302 8.76 -11.31 -7.35
N PRO A 303 8.91 -11.46 -8.68
CA PRO A 303 8.43 -10.49 -9.65
C PRO A 303 6.92 -10.67 -9.93
N TYR A 304 6.10 -10.77 -8.88
CA TYR A 304 4.65 -10.86 -8.98
C TYR A 304 4.01 -9.51 -8.62
N VAL A 305 3.18 -9.00 -9.52
CA VAL A 305 2.22 -7.95 -9.20
C VAL A 305 0.89 -8.59 -8.84
N VAL A 306 0.24 -8.06 -7.82
CA VAL A 306 -1.04 -8.56 -7.30
C VAL A 306 -2.06 -7.44 -7.35
N ALA A 307 -3.24 -7.72 -7.87
CA ALA A 307 -4.36 -6.80 -7.86
C ALA A 307 -5.66 -7.53 -7.51
N ALA A 308 -6.50 -6.88 -6.73
CA ALA A 308 -7.84 -7.38 -6.42
C ALA A 308 -8.83 -6.97 -7.52
N SER A 309 -9.63 -7.94 -7.95
CA SER A 309 -10.69 -7.80 -8.94
C SER A 309 -12.00 -8.34 -8.38
N ASP A 310 -12.81 -7.45 -7.81
CA ASP A 310 -14.05 -7.79 -7.11
C ASP A 310 -13.81 -8.83 -6.00
N ARG A 311 -14.12 -10.11 -6.22
CA ARG A 311 -13.92 -11.20 -5.25
C ARG A 311 -12.67 -12.04 -5.50
N LYS A 312 -11.83 -11.63 -6.44
CA LYS A 312 -10.66 -12.40 -6.87
C LYS A 312 -9.38 -11.66 -6.56
N LEU A 313 -8.41 -12.34 -5.96
CA LEU A 313 -7.04 -11.86 -5.85
C LEU A 313 -6.23 -12.48 -6.98
N CYS A 314 -5.74 -11.64 -7.88
CA CYS A 314 -5.09 -12.05 -9.13
C CYS A 314 -3.60 -11.73 -9.07
N PHE A 315 -2.76 -12.66 -9.50
CA PHE A 315 -1.30 -12.55 -9.51
C PHE A 315 -0.81 -12.59 -10.95
N TRP A 316 0.08 -11.69 -11.34
CA TRP A 316 0.73 -11.69 -12.64
C TRP A 316 2.24 -11.70 -12.47
N LYS A 317 2.90 -12.66 -13.11
CA LYS A 317 4.37 -12.67 -13.21
C LYS A 317 4.84 -11.61 -14.20
N VAL A 318 5.73 -10.74 -13.75
CA VAL A 318 6.32 -9.66 -14.54
C VAL A 318 7.76 -10.04 -14.88
N THR A 319 8.23 -9.63 -16.05
CA THR A 319 9.65 -9.63 -16.38
C THR A 319 10.22 -8.28 -15.94
N LEU A 320 11.09 -8.29 -14.92
CA LEU A 320 11.76 -7.11 -14.40
C LEU A 320 12.96 -6.70 -15.26
#